data_AF-A0A7C2ZK25-F1
#
_entry.id   AF-A0A7C2ZK25-F1
#
_cell.length_a   1.000
_cell.length_b   1.000
_cell.length_c   1.000
_cell.angle_alpha   90.00
_cell.angle_beta   90.00
_cell.angle_gamma   90.00
#
_symmetry.space_group_name_H-M   'P 1'
#
loop_
_entity.id
_entity.type
_entity.pdbx_description
1 polymer ?
#
loop_
_entity_poly.entity_id
_entity_poly.type
_entity_poly.pdbx_seq_one_letter_code
_entity_poly.pdbx_strand_id
1 'polypeptide(L)'
;MQWTMRVVGFLSRYLNPPDDSDVELFEKMLRNVGVDEFLDAARSATDSVSAKLRGGDMKGAAEYVFDMVVQSIMVNNLEPPRKVIDLLKKKGEKYPELVGNPVFQVSDKLLEAFEKGDVELFAEAMDGVEREVLGKTSLDIRFSIVKDIHCAFYKYTQG
;
A
#
# COMPACT_ATOMS: atom_id res chain seq x y z
N MET A 1 5.57 3.39 -31.86
CA MET A 1 5.74 4.28 -30.68
C MET A 1 4.39 4.59 -30.03
N GLN A 2 3.70 3.58 -29.47
CA GLN A 2 2.34 3.75 -28.92
C GLN A 2 2.23 3.34 -27.43
N TRP A 3 3.34 2.84 -26.85
CA TRP A 3 3.41 2.36 -25.47
C TRP A 3 3.76 3.46 -24.46
N THR A 4 4.54 4.47 -24.85
CA THR A 4 4.96 5.56 -23.96
C THR A 4 3.83 6.52 -23.59
N MET A 5 2.85 6.75 -24.47
CA MET A 5 1.74 7.68 -24.16
C MET A 5 0.74 7.16 -23.12
N ARG A 6 0.60 5.84 -22.92
CA ARG A 6 -0.33 5.29 -21.90
C ARG A 6 0.24 5.35 -20.49
N VAL A 7 1.55 5.12 -20.32
CA VAL A 7 2.22 5.15 -19.01
C VAL A 7 2.21 6.56 -18.42
N VAL A 8 2.38 7.58 -19.28
CA VAL A 8 2.39 8.99 -18.87
C VAL A 8 1.02 9.46 -18.35
N GLY A 9 -0.09 8.97 -18.92
CA GLY A 9 -1.44 9.34 -18.48
C GLY A 9 -1.92 8.60 -17.21
N PHE A 10 -1.30 7.48 -16.84
CA PHE A 10 -1.68 6.70 -15.65
C PHE A 10 -0.94 7.17 -14.39
N LEU A 11 0.34 7.53 -14.53
CA LEU A 11 1.11 8.15 -13.44
C LEU A 11 0.61 9.57 -13.15
N SER A 12 0.16 10.31 -14.17
CA SER A 12 -0.22 11.73 -14.02
C SER A 12 -1.32 11.99 -13.01
N ARG A 13 -2.20 11.03 -12.73
CA ARG A 13 -3.28 11.24 -11.73
C ARG A 13 -2.78 11.20 -10.28
N TYR A 14 -1.69 10.49 -9.99
CA TYR A 14 -1.13 10.41 -8.64
C TYR A 14 -0.10 11.51 -8.37
N LEU A 15 0.37 12.15 -9.44
CA LEU A 15 1.22 13.36 -9.38
C LEU A 15 0.45 14.63 -9.00
N ASN A 16 -0.88 14.56 -8.93
CA ASN A 16 -1.73 15.69 -8.56
C ASN A 16 -2.59 15.32 -7.35
N PRO A 17 -2.96 16.29 -6.48
CA PRO A 17 -3.85 16.05 -5.37
C PRO A 17 -5.19 15.42 -5.81
N PRO A 18 -5.81 14.59 -4.95
CA PRO A 18 -7.17 14.11 -5.18
C PRO A 18 -8.19 15.24 -5.10
N ASP A 19 -9.36 15.02 -5.71
CA ASP A 19 -10.47 15.97 -5.66
C ASP A 19 -11.02 16.12 -4.23
N ASP A 20 -11.51 17.31 -3.89
CA ASP A 20 -12.05 17.61 -2.55
C ASP A 20 -13.15 16.61 -2.11
N SER A 21 -13.99 16.16 -3.05
CA SER A 21 -15.03 15.17 -2.76
C SER A 21 -14.47 13.80 -2.38
N ASP A 22 -13.34 13.39 -2.96
CA ASP A 22 -12.68 12.13 -2.61
C ASP A 22 -12.06 12.25 -1.20
N VAL A 23 -11.49 13.41 -0.86
CA VAL A 23 -10.96 13.69 0.49
C VAL A 23 -12.08 13.67 1.53
N GLU A 24 -13.22 14.30 1.27
CA GLU A 24 -14.38 14.28 2.18
C GLU A 24 -14.89 12.86 2.45
N LEU A 25 -14.95 12.01 1.41
CA LEU A 25 -15.35 10.61 1.52
C LEU A 25 -14.34 9.80 2.34
N PHE A 26 -13.05 9.99 2.08
CA PHE A 26 -11.96 9.35 2.82
C PHE A 26 -12.03 9.70 4.31
N GLU A 27 -12.17 10.99 4.66
CA GLU A 27 -12.26 11.40 6.05
C GLU A 27 -13.53 10.87 6.75
N LYS A 28 -14.64 10.80 6.01
CA LYS A 28 -15.87 10.21 6.53
C LYS A 28 -15.68 8.72 6.80
N MET A 29 -14.99 8.01 5.91
CA MET A 29 -14.63 6.61 6.09
C MET A 29 -13.77 6.43 7.35
N LEU A 30 -12.72 7.24 7.54
CA LEU A 30 -11.88 7.18 8.74
C LEU A 30 -12.67 7.39 10.04
N ARG A 31 -13.60 8.35 10.05
CA ARG A 31 -14.47 8.59 11.21
C ARG A 31 -15.44 7.45 11.48
N ASN A 32 -15.97 6.83 10.43
CA ASN A 32 -16.97 5.77 10.56
C ASN A 32 -16.36 4.44 11.00
N VAL A 33 -15.19 4.09 10.46
CA VAL A 33 -14.47 2.86 10.80
C VAL A 33 -13.77 3.03 12.15
N GLY A 34 -13.17 4.19 12.39
CA GLY A 34 -12.44 4.47 13.62
C GLY A 34 -10.98 4.01 13.56
N VAL A 35 -10.10 4.77 14.21
CA VAL A 35 -8.64 4.54 14.17
C VAL A 35 -8.27 3.16 14.74
N ASP A 36 -8.92 2.74 15.82
CA ASP A 36 -8.62 1.47 16.51
C ASP A 36 -8.85 0.26 15.60
N GLU A 37 -9.91 0.28 14.77
CA GLU A 37 -10.20 -0.80 13.82
C GLU A 37 -9.10 -0.95 12.76
N PHE A 38 -8.53 0.16 12.26
CA PHE A 38 -7.39 0.13 11.34
C PHE A 38 -6.13 -0.45 12.02
N LEU A 39 -5.88 -0.05 13.26
CA LEU A 39 -4.74 -0.56 14.03
C LEU A 39 -4.87 -2.05 14.32
N ASP A 40 -6.06 -2.51 14.69
CA ASP A 40 -6.35 -3.92 14.93
C ASP A 40 -6.27 -4.74 13.64
N ALA A 41 -6.75 -4.21 12.51
CA ALA A 41 -6.61 -4.83 11.21
C ALA A 41 -5.12 -4.94 10.80
N ALA A 42 -4.33 -3.90 10.98
CA ALA A 42 -2.88 -3.92 10.69
C ALA A 42 -2.14 -4.95 11.55
N ARG A 43 -2.52 -5.07 12.84
CA ARG A 43 -1.97 -6.08 13.75
C ARG A 43 -2.35 -7.49 13.32
N SER A 44 -3.63 -7.71 12.98
CA SER A 44 -4.13 -9.00 12.48
C SER A 44 -3.42 -9.43 11.19
N ALA A 45 -3.17 -8.49 10.28
CA ALA A 45 -2.37 -8.73 9.08
C ALA A 45 -0.92 -9.12 9.42
N THR A 46 -0.30 -8.45 10.40
CA THR A 46 1.06 -8.78 10.88
C THR A 46 1.15 -10.22 11.43
N ASP A 47 0.16 -10.63 12.22
CA ASP A 47 0.07 -11.99 12.74
C ASP A 47 -0.09 -13.01 11.60
N SER A 48 -0.88 -12.65 10.58
CA SER A 48 -1.09 -13.45 9.38
C SER A 48 0.19 -13.60 8.55
N VAL A 49 1.02 -12.55 8.40
CA VAL A 49 2.35 -12.66 7.76
C VAL A 49 3.15 -13.76 8.44
N SER A 50 3.24 -13.73 9.78
CA SER A 50 4.00 -14.73 10.54
C SER A 50 3.46 -16.15 10.34
N ALA A 51 2.13 -16.31 10.32
CA ALA A 51 1.49 -17.60 10.08
C ALA A 51 1.80 -18.14 8.67
N LYS A 52 1.70 -17.29 7.64
CA LYS A 52 1.99 -17.65 6.25
C LYS A 52 3.45 -18.04 6.05
N LEU A 53 4.39 -17.31 6.65
CA LEU A 53 5.82 -17.64 6.60
C LEU A 53 6.14 -18.99 7.26
N ARG A 54 5.45 -19.35 8.36
CA ARG A 54 5.59 -20.68 8.98
C ARG A 54 5.01 -21.79 8.10
N GLY A 55 3.94 -21.49 7.37
CA GLY A 55 3.31 -22.41 6.42
C GLY A 55 4.00 -22.50 5.06
N GLY A 56 5.02 -21.68 4.79
CA GLY A 56 5.72 -21.63 3.50
C GLY A 56 4.96 -20.89 2.38
N ASP A 57 3.88 -20.19 2.71
CA ASP A 57 3.06 -19.45 1.74
C ASP A 57 3.60 -18.02 1.56
N MET A 58 4.63 -17.88 0.73
CA MET A 58 5.30 -16.58 0.49
C MET A 58 4.41 -15.58 -0.23
N LYS A 59 3.52 -16.04 -1.12
CA LYS A 59 2.56 -15.17 -1.81
C LYS A 59 1.55 -14.60 -0.84
N GLY A 60 0.93 -15.44 -0.02
CA GLY A 60 -0.01 -14.98 1.02
C GLY A 60 0.68 -14.08 2.05
N ALA A 61 1.94 -14.35 2.39
CA ALA A 61 2.70 -13.45 3.25
C ALA A 61 2.91 -12.07 2.61
N ALA A 62 3.19 -11.98 1.30
CA ALA A 62 3.31 -10.70 0.60
C ALA A 62 1.99 -9.92 0.57
N GLU A 63 0.86 -10.61 0.34
CA GLU A 63 -0.48 -10.02 0.39
C GLU A 63 -0.79 -9.43 1.77
N TYR A 64 -0.49 -10.15 2.86
CA TYR A 64 -0.68 -9.63 4.21
C TYR A 64 0.30 -8.51 4.59
N VAL A 65 1.49 -8.46 3.99
CA VAL A 65 2.38 -7.29 4.13
C VAL A 65 1.73 -6.05 3.50
N PHE A 66 1.13 -6.21 2.31
CA PHE A 66 0.40 -5.12 1.66
C PHE A 66 -0.78 -4.66 2.51
N ASP A 67 -1.61 -5.58 3.00
CA ASP A 67 -2.75 -5.25 3.86
C ASP A 67 -2.28 -4.48 5.11
N MET A 68 -1.27 -4.97 5.80
CA MET A 68 -0.68 -4.28 6.96
C MET A 68 -0.26 -2.85 6.62
N VAL A 69 0.47 -2.65 5.51
CA VAL A 69 0.94 -1.32 5.08
C VAL A 69 -0.25 -0.40 4.81
N VAL A 70 -1.26 -0.85 4.06
CA VAL A 70 -2.42 -0.03 3.71
C VAL A 70 -3.20 0.38 4.96
N GLN A 71 -3.52 -0.57 5.84
CA GLN A 71 -4.26 -0.28 7.08
C GLN A 71 -3.50 0.72 7.96
N SER A 72 -2.17 0.57 8.07
CA SER A 72 -1.31 1.52 8.78
C SER A 72 -1.28 2.91 8.15
N ILE A 73 -1.24 2.99 6.82
CA ILE A 73 -1.26 4.25 6.06
C ILE A 73 -2.56 5.02 6.28
N MET A 74 -3.71 4.34 6.36
CA MET A 74 -5.01 4.98 6.59
C MET A 74 -5.03 5.87 7.84
N VAL A 75 -4.20 5.55 8.84
CA VAL A 75 -4.13 6.28 10.12
C VAL A 75 -2.75 6.90 10.37
N ASN A 76 -1.93 7.04 9.33
CA ASN A 76 -0.58 7.59 9.39
C ASN A 76 0.34 6.93 10.45
N ASN A 77 0.23 5.61 10.63
CA ASN A 77 1.03 4.84 11.58
C ASN A 77 2.04 3.93 10.88
N LEU A 78 3.13 4.55 10.41
CA LEU A 78 4.11 3.92 9.50
C LEU A 78 5.19 3.08 10.21
N GLU A 79 5.41 3.28 11.51
CA GLU A 79 6.53 2.63 12.20
C GLU A 79 6.40 1.09 12.30
N PRO A 80 5.23 0.51 12.66
CA PRO A 80 5.07 -0.94 12.69
C PRO A 80 5.35 -1.64 11.35
N PRO A 81 4.75 -1.24 10.21
CA PRO A 81 5.03 -1.90 8.94
C PRO A 81 6.49 -1.73 8.51
N ARG A 82 7.14 -0.58 8.79
CA ARG A 82 8.58 -0.41 8.53
C ARG A 82 9.40 -1.48 9.23
N LYS A 83 9.19 -1.66 10.54
CA LYS A 83 9.94 -2.65 11.33
C LYS A 83 9.77 -4.07 10.79
N VAL A 84 8.57 -4.41 10.34
CA VAL A 84 8.27 -5.72 9.75
C VAL A 84 8.98 -5.89 8.41
N ILE A 85 8.85 -4.93 7.49
CA ILE A 85 9.49 -4.98 6.17
C ILE A 85 11.01 -5.03 6.30
N ASP A 86 11.61 -4.20 7.15
CA ASP A 86 13.05 -4.20 7.42
C ASP A 86 13.53 -5.56 7.94
N LEU A 87 12.77 -6.17 8.85
CA LEU A 87 13.09 -7.49 9.39
C LEU A 87 13.03 -8.57 8.30
N LEU A 88 12.04 -8.50 7.41
CA LEU A 88 11.87 -9.47 6.32
C LEU A 88 12.98 -9.30 5.27
N LYS A 89 13.34 -8.07 4.92
CA LYS A 89 14.48 -7.75 4.03
C LYS A 89 15.81 -8.22 4.61
N LYS A 90 16.06 -8.01 5.90
CA LYS A 90 17.23 -8.55 6.61
C LYS A 90 17.30 -10.07 6.61
N LYS A 91 16.14 -10.74 6.54
CA LYS A 91 16.03 -12.19 6.41
C LYS A 91 15.85 -12.63 4.96
N GLY A 92 16.22 -11.80 3.98
CA GLY A 92 16.02 -12.07 2.56
C GLY A 92 16.64 -13.38 2.08
N GLU A 93 17.78 -13.81 2.63
CA GLU A 93 18.37 -15.13 2.33
C GLU A 93 17.47 -16.29 2.76
N LYS A 94 16.68 -16.10 3.82
CA LYS A 94 15.72 -17.09 4.33
C LYS A 94 14.40 -17.06 3.55
N TYR A 95 14.04 -15.89 3.00
CA TYR A 95 12.77 -15.67 2.31
C TYR A 95 12.97 -14.97 0.95
N PRO A 96 13.78 -15.52 0.03
CA PRO A 96 14.12 -14.84 -1.22
C PRO A 96 12.91 -14.67 -2.13
N GLU A 97 12.00 -15.66 -2.14
CA GLU A 97 10.74 -15.60 -2.90
C GLU A 97 9.78 -14.53 -2.38
N LEU A 98 9.79 -14.24 -1.07
CA LEU A 98 8.99 -13.17 -0.49
C LEU A 98 9.55 -11.81 -0.90
N VAL A 99 10.85 -11.59 -0.71
CA VAL A 99 11.49 -10.30 -1.02
C VAL A 99 11.49 -10.01 -2.53
N GLY A 100 11.56 -11.06 -3.35
CA GLY A 100 11.39 -10.97 -4.81
C GLY A 100 9.94 -10.86 -5.27
N ASN A 101 8.95 -10.96 -4.37
CA ASN A 101 7.54 -10.90 -4.74
C ASN A 101 7.14 -9.46 -5.15
N PRO A 102 6.49 -9.26 -6.31
CA PRO A 102 6.05 -7.93 -6.75
C PRO A 102 5.17 -7.20 -5.74
N VAL A 103 4.25 -7.90 -5.06
CA VAL A 103 3.37 -7.29 -4.05
C VAL A 103 4.17 -6.81 -2.84
N PHE A 104 5.18 -7.56 -2.41
CA PHE A 104 6.06 -7.15 -1.33
C PHE A 104 6.86 -5.90 -1.71
N GLN A 105 7.43 -5.87 -2.92
CA GLN A 105 8.20 -4.74 -3.43
C GLN A 105 7.35 -3.47 -3.58
N VAL A 106 6.11 -3.62 -4.05
CA VAL A 106 5.14 -2.52 -4.10
C VAL A 106 4.81 -2.02 -2.70
N SER A 107 4.66 -2.91 -1.73
CA SER A 107 4.39 -2.54 -0.34
C SER A 107 5.55 -1.75 0.30
N ASP A 108 6.78 -2.20 0.07
CA ASP A 108 8.01 -1.53 0.51
C ASP A 108 8.13 -0.14 -0.12
N LYS A 109 7.94 -0.04 -1.45
CA LYS A 109 7.98 1.24 -2.17
C LYS A 109 6.87 2.20 -1.72
N LEU A 110 5.66 1.69 -1.53
CA LEU A 110 4.52 2.49 -1.07
C LEU A 110 4.81 3.08 0.31
N LEU A 111 5.31 2.26 1.25
CA LEU A 111 5.70 2.73 2.58
C LEU A 111 6.81 3.79 2.50
N GLU A 112 7.85 3.54 1.69
CA GLU A 112 8.96 4.48 1.48
C GLU A 112 8.48 5.83 0.94
N ALA A 113 7.51 5.83 0.01
CA ALA A 113 6.92 7.05 -0.51
C ALA A 113 6.24 7.88 0.59
N PHE A 114 5.47 7.24 1.48
CA PHE A 114 4.84 7.90 2.62
C PHE A 114 5.86 8.45 3.62
N GLU A 115 6.92 7.70 3.91
CA GLU A 115 7.97 8.15 4.83
C GLU A 115 8.74 9.37 4.32
N LYS A 116 8.93 9.46 3.00
CA LYS A 116 9.67 10.57 2.36
C LYS A 116 8.77 11.73 1.93
N GLY A 117 7.47 11.52 1.82
CA GLY A 117 6.56 12.46 1.16
C GLY A 117 6.90 12.69 -0.31
N ASP A 118 7.47 11.67 -0.98
CA ASP A 118 7.93 11.77 -2.36
C ASP A 118 6.80 11.41 -3.33
N VAL A 119 6.30 12.42 -4.04
CA VAL A 119 5.16 12.30 -4.96
C VAL A 119 5.49 11.43 -6.18
N GLU A 120 6.71 11.47 -6.70
CA GLU A 120 7.12 10.68 -7.85
C GLU A 120 7.22 9.20 -7.45
N LEU A 121 7.84 8.93 -6.31
CA LEU A 121 7.94 7.59 -5.74
C LEU A 121 6.55 7.03 -5.40
N PHE A 122 5.65 7.88 -4.88
CA PHE A 122 4.26 7.53 -4.63
C PHE A 122 3.53 7.14 -5.90
N ALA A 123 3.63 7.94 -6.97
CA ALA A 123 2.99 7.64 -8.24
C ALA A 123 3.48 6.31 -8.84
N GLU A 124 4.79 6.03 -8.76
CA GLU A 124 5.34 4.74 -9.16
C GLU A 124 4.82 3.57 -8.31
N ALA A 125 4.70 3.76 -7.00
CA ALA A 125 4.16 2.74 -6.11
C ALA A 125 2.70 2.42 -6.47
N MET A 126 1.90 3.44 -6.74
CA MET A 126 0.48 3.29 -7.10
C MET A 126 0.29 2.58 -8.45
N ASP A 127 1.13 2.84 -9.46
CA ASP A 127 1.12 2.03 -10.70
C ASP A 127 1.39 0.55 -10.39
N GLY A 128 2.34 0.29 -9.49
CA GLY A 128 2.62 -1.05 -8.98
C GLY A 128 1.44 -1.69 -8.27
N VAL A 129 0.73 -0.95 -7.40
CA VAL A 129 -0.49 -1.44 -6.72
C VAL A 129 -1.53 -1.90 -7.74
N GLU A 130 -1.81 -1.09 -8.75
CA GLU A 130 -2.85 -1.41 -9.71
C GLU A 130 -2.51 -2.60 -10.60
N ARG A 131 -1.23 -2.73 -10.98
CA ARG A 131 -0.76 -3.80 -11.86
C ARG A 131 -0.60 -5.13 -11.13
N GLU A 132 0.09 -5.10 -9.98
CA GLU A 132 0.57 -6.30 -9.31
C GLU A 132 -0.38 -6.79 -8.22
N VAL A 133 -1.11 -5.87 -7.55
CA VAL A 133 -2.05 -6.21 -6.47
C VAL A 133 -3.47 -6.34 -7.01
N LEU A 134 -3.90 -5.41 -7.86
CA LEU A 134 -5.31 -5.30 -8.29
C LEU A 134 -5.59 -5.91 -9.67
N GLY A 135 -4.57 -6.41 -10.38
CA GLY A 135 -4.68 -6.87 -11.76
C GLY A 135 -5.68 -8.02 -12.03
N LYS A 136 -6.27 -8.65 -11.00
CA LYS A 136 -7.17 -9.83 -11.15
C LYS A 136 -8.46 -9.83 -10.31
N THR A 137 -8.78 -8.78 -9.56
CA THR A 137 -9.98 -8.71 -8.68
C THR A 137 -11.10 -7.88 -9.34
N SER A 138 -12.37 -7.90 -8.90
CA SER A 138 -13.48 -7.16 -9.53
C SER A 138 -13.29 -5.62 -9.47
N LEU A 139 -13.84 -4.86 -10.44
CA LEU A 139 -13.62 -3.40 -10.60
C LEU A 139 -13.97 -2.56 -9.36
N ASP A 140 -15.06 -2.87 -8.65
CA ASP A 140 -15.62 -1.95 -7.65
C ASP A 140 -14.83 -1.88 -6.33
N ILE A 141 -14.19 -2.98 -5.90
CA ILE A 141 -13.34 -2.99 -4.69
C ILE A 141 -11.99 -2.29 -4.95
N ARG A 142 -11.53 -2.31 -6.21
CA ARG A 142 -10.25 -1.72 -6.63
C ARG A 142 -10.24 -0.20 -6.56
N PHE A 143 -11.37 0.45 -6.81
CA PHE A 143 -11.43 1.92 -6.86
C PHE A 143 -11.44 2.58 -5.49
N SER A 144 -12.01 1.97 -4.44
CA SER A 144 -12.02 2.58 -3.10
C SER A 144 -10.61 2.65 -2.53
N ILE A 145 -9.91 1.50 -2.45
CA ILE A 145 -8.62 1.43 -1.77
C ILE A 145 -7.55 2.31 -2.43
N VAL A 146 -7.55 2.40 -3.77
CA VAL A 146 -6.63 3.26 -4.52
C VAL A 146 -6.88 4.73 -4.24
N LYS A 147 -8.16 5.15 -4.22
CA LYS A 147 -8.55 6.51 -3.87
C LYS A 147 -8.21 6.84 -2.42
N ASP A 148 -8.45 5.91 -1.50
CA ASP A 148 -8.19 6.08 -0.08
C ASP A 148 -6.68 6.23 0.20
N ILE A 149 -5.84 5.41 -0.45
CA ILE A 149 -4.38 5.54 -0.38
C ILE A 149 -3.92 6.89 -0.95
N HIS A 150 -4.51 7.32 -2.08
CA HIS A 150 -4.20 8.62 -2.69
C HIS A 150 -4.55 9.80 -1.77
N CYS A 151 -5.74 9.76 -1.16
CA CYS A 151 -6.17 10.74 -0.17
C CYS A 151 -5.27 10.76 1.06
N ALA A 152 -4.93 9.58 1.61
CA ALA A 152 -4.03 9.46 2.75
C ALA A 152 -2.66 10.09 2.45
N PHE A 153 -2.07 9.84 1.27
CA PHE A 153 -0.76 10.38 0.91
C PHE A 153 -0.76 11.91 0.92
N TYR A 154 -1.67 12.55 0.18
CA TYR A 154 -1.72 14.01 0.12
C TYR A 154 -2.08 14.63 1.46
N LYS A 155 -3.03 14.04 2.19
CA LYS A 155 -3.43 14.52 3.52
C LYS A 155 -2.26 14.51 4.52
N TYR A 156 -1.44 13.48 4.53
CA TYR A 156 -0.42 13.28 5.57
C TYR A 156 0.97 13.77 5.20
N THR A 157 1.26 13.96 3.91
CA THR A 157 2.61 14.31 3.45
C THR A 157 2.71 15.63 2.71
N GLN A 158 1.61 16.13 2.14
CA GLN A 158 1.60 17.36 1.32
C GLN A 158 0.74 18.49 1.90
N GLY A 159 -0.06 18.20 2.93
CA GLY A 159 -0.97 19.14 3.61
C GLY A 159 -0.37 19.85 4.81
#